data_AF-A0A412KBU0-F1
#
_entry.id   AF-A0A412KBU0-F1
#
_cell.length_a   1.000
_cell.length_b   1.000
_cell.length_c   1.000
_cell.angle_alpha   90.00
_cell.angle_beta   90.00
_cell.angle_gamma   90.00
#
_symmetry.space_group_name_H-M   'P 1'
#
loop_
_entity.id
_entity.type
_entity.pdbx_description
1 polymer ?
#
loop_
_entity_poly.entity_id
_entity_poly.type
_entity_poly.pdbx_seq_one_letter_code
_entity_poly.pdbx_strand_id
1 'polypeptide(L)'
;MSDNTYHVVDVDLTDAEELKPDVHLEVAGVKLDLPNLNNAELPIELVQAILLVKSKPALSDEETTACVSTFLAYFQTMQPNFWNVLRKTKRPMAYLTATIKAWAEESGLDPKAFTSPTSGTTIARH
;
A
#
# COMPACT_ATOMS: atom_id res chain seq x y z
N MET A 1 -27.13 -21.19 30.79
CA MET A 1 -26.34 -20.17 30.08
C MET A 1 -24.91 -20.37 30.53
N SER A 2 -24.00 -20.73 29.63
CA SER A 2 -22.57 -20.80 29.97
C SER A 2 -22.06 -19.37 30.04
N ASP A 3 -21.62 -18.93 31.21
CA ASP A 3 -20.90 -17.66 31.33
C ASP A 3 -19.59 -17.78 30.55
N ASN A 4 -19.48 -16.99 29.49
CA ASN A 4 -18.24 -16.91 28.72
C ASN A 4 -17.24 -16.09 29.52
N THR A 5 -16.12 -16.69 29.90
CA THR A 5 -14.98 -15.96 30.48
C THR A 5 -14.22 -15.28 29.35
N TYR A 6 -14.20 -13.95 29.36
CA TYR A 6 -13.44 -13.16 28.40
C TYR A 6 -12.00 -12.95 28.91
N HIS A 7 -11.02 -13.17 28.04
CA HIS A 7 -9.63 -12.83 28.31
C HIS A 7 -9.35 -11.40 27.83
N VAL A 8 -8.87 -10.55 28.73
CA VAL A 8 -8.41 -9.21 28.38
C VAL A 8 -7.03 -9.34 27.74
N VAL A 9 -6.84 -8.72 26.58
CA VAL A 9 -5.54 -8.58 25.93
C VAL A 9 -4.94 -7.26 26.40
N ASP A 10 -3.87 -7.33 27.19
CA ASP A 10 -3.08 -6.17 27.57
C ASP A 10 -1.98 -5.95 26.53
N VAL A 11 -1.76 -4.70 26.12
CA VAL A 11 -0.80 -4.34 25.09
C VAL A 11 0.30 -3.51 25.73
N ASP A 12 1.52 -4.03 25.71
CA ASP A 12 2.68 -3.28 26.15
C ASP A 12 3.04 -2.23 25.10
N LEU A 13 2.98 -0.96 25.50
CA LEU A 13 3.27 0.20 24.65
C LEU A 13 4.62 0.85 25.00
N THR A 14 5.43 0.24 25.87
CA THR A 14 6.72 0.81 26.29
C THR A 14 7.69 1.05 25.12
N ASP A 15 7.63 0.20 24.10
CA ASP A 15 8.43 0.31 22.87
C ASP A 15 7.61 0.81 21.66
N ALA A 16 6.42 1.38 21.88
CA ALA A 16 5.61 1.89 20.78
C ALA A 16 6.30 3.11 20.13
N GLU A 17 6.67 2.97 18.85
CA GLU A 17 7.19 4.10 18.07
C GLU A 17 6.15 5.23 18.00
N GLU A 18 6.62 6.48 18.08
CA GLU A 18 5.77 7.64 17.83
C GLU A 18 5.14 7.56 16.43
N LEU A 19 3.85 7.91 16.34
CA LEU A 19 3.12 7.89 15.08
C LEU A 19 3.79 8.83 14.09
N LYS A 20 4.20 8.28 12.94
CA LYS A 20 4.79 9.06 11.86
C LYS A 20 3.72 9.93 11.18
N PRO A 21 4.08 11.14 10.73
CA PRO A 21 3.14 12.02 10.06
C PRO A 21 2.66 11.43 8.73
N ASP A 22 1.49 11.88 8.30
CA ASP A 22 0.90 11.55 7.00
C ASP A 22 1.82 11.93 5.83
N VAL A 23 1.61 11.24 4.72
CA VAL A 23 2.38 11.43 3.49
C VAL A 23 1.62 12.37 2.56
N HIS A 24 2.31 13.43 2.14
CA HIS A 24 1.76 14.45 1.25
C HIS A 24 2.41 14.37 -0.13
N LEU A 25 1.63 14.01 -1.16
CA LEU A 25 2.12 13.84 -2.53
C LEU A 25 1.43 14.82 -3.48
N GLU A 26 2.17 15.29 -4.49
CA GLU A 26 1.57 15.97 -5.66
C GLU A 26 1.73 15.10 -6.91
N VAL A 27 0.61 14.66 -7.49
CA VAL A 27 0.59 13.73 -8.62
C VAL A 27 -0.28 14.31 -9.73
N ALA A 28 0.33 14.63 -10.88
CA ALA A 28 -0.36 15.21 -12.03
C ALA A 28 -1.21 16.46 -11.67
N GLY A 29 -0.71 17.28 -10.74
CA GLY A 29 -1.39 18.49 -10.24
C GLY A 29 -2.47 18.24 -9.18
N VAL A 30 -2.64 17.00 -8.71
CA VAL A 30 -3.52 16.65 -7.58
C VAL A 30 -2.68 16.54 -6.33
N LYS A 31 -3.10 17.22 -5.26
CA LYS A 31 -2.53 17.03 -3.92
C LYS A 31 -3.25 15.89 -3.23
N LEU A 32 -2.49 14.93 -2.72
CA LEU A 32 -2.96 13.76 -1.99
C LEU A 32 -2.42 13.82 -0.57
N ASP A 33 -3.32 13.80 0.39
CA ASP A 33 -3.03 13.58 1.80
C ASP A 33 -3.33 12.11 2.10
N LEU A 34 -2.30 11.33 2.40
CA LEU A 34 -2.36 9.87 2.54
C LEU A 34 -1.87 9.46 3.92
N PRO A 35 -2.53 8.51 4.60
CA PRO A 35 -2.09 8.08 5.92
C PRO A 35 -0.73 7.40 5.83
N ASN A 36 0.11 7.57 6.84
CA ASN A 36 1.39 6.88 6.86
C ASN A 36 1.20 5.36 6.99
N LEU A 37 1.71 4.59 6.02
CA LEU A 37 1.52 3.13 5.95
C LEU A 37 2.24 2.35 7.05
N ASN A 38 3.07 2.99 7.85
CA ASN A 38 3.66 2.38 9.04
C ASN A 38 2.90 2.73 10.33
N ASN A 39 1.80 3.48 10.24
CA ASN A 39 1.04 3.94 11.38
C ASN A 39 0.02 2.90 11.87
N ALA A 40 -0.37 2.97 13.15
CA ALA A 40 -1.38 2.08 13.73
C ALA A 40 -2.80 2.44 13.26
N GLU A 41 -3.05 3.70 12.91
CA GLU A 41 -4.36 4.22 12.49
C GLU A 41 -4.59 4.07 10.97
N LEU A 42 -4.43 2.84 10.46
CA LEU A 42 -4.65 2.53 9.05
C LEU A 42 -6.02 1.92 8.79
N PRO A 43 -6.66 2.25 7.64
CA PRO A 43 -7.77 1.45 7.11
C PRO A 43 -7.38 -0.03 7.08
N ILE A 44 -8.26 -0.88 7.60
CA ILE A 44 -8.00 -2.32 7.78
C ILE A 44 -7.65 -3.00 6.45
N GLU A 45 -8.19 -2.49 5.34
CA GLU A 45 -7.88 -2.96 4.00
C GLU A 45 -6.40 -2.78 3.68
N LEU A 46 -5.78 -1.65 4.05
CA LEU A 46 -4.36 -1.40 3.81
C LEU A 46 -3.47 -2.25 4.73
N VAL A 47 -3.91 -2.52 5.96
CA VAL A 47 -3.15 -3.32 6.95
C VAL A 47 -2.70 -4.65 6.35
N GLN A 48 -3.58 -5.35 5.60
CA GLN A 48 -3.22 -6.64 5.00
C GLN A 48 -2.07 -6.53 3.99
N ALA A 49 -2.07 -5.48 3.16
CA ALA A 49 -1.05 -5.25 2.15
C ALA A 49 0.28 -4.88 2.81
N ILE A 50 0.23 -4.07 3.87
CA ILE A 50 1.43 -3.67 4.63
C ILE A 50 2.05 -4.86 5.34
N LEU A 51 1.25 -5.70 6.00
CA LEU A 51 1.75 -6.92 6.64
C LEU A 51 2.41 -7.85 5.60
N LEU A 52 1.82 -7.99 4.41
CA LEU A 52 2.39 -8.79 3.33
C LEU A 52 3.72 -8.21 2.85
N VAL A 53 3.81 -6.89 2.64
CA VAL A 53 5.04 -6.18 2.26
C VAL A 53 6.14 -6.33 3.32
N LYS A 54 5.79 -6.23 4.61
CA LYS A 54 6.74 -6.42 5.72
C LYS A 54 7.16 -7.88 5.92
N SER A 55 6.36 -8.84 5.48
CA SER A 55 6.62 -10.27 5.72
C SER A 55 7.80 -10.81 4.93
N LYS A 56 8.19 -10.16 3.83
CA LYS A 56 9.25 -10.67 2.94
C LYS A 56 9.94 -9.56 2.14
N PRO A 57 11.20 -9.77 1.72
CA PRO A 57 11.94 -8.76 0.95
C PRO A 57 11.37 -8.44 -0.45
N ALA A 58 10.68 -9.40 -1.07
CA ALA A 58 10.11 -9.24 -2.41
C ALA A 58 8.84 -10.08 -2.55
N LEU A 59 7.79 -9.47 -3.10
CA LEU A 59 6.50 -10.13 -3.36
C LEU A 59 6.53 -10.93 -4.68
N SER A 60 5.78 -12.04 -4.72
CA SER A 60 5.46 -12.73 -5.98
C SER A 60 4.57 -11.86 -6.88
N ASP A 61 4.43 -12.21 -8.16
CA ASP A 61 3.56 -11.45 -9.07
C ASP A 61 2.09 -11.43 -8.61
N GLU A 62 1.60 -12.56 -8.07
CA GLU A 62 0.25 -12.69 -7.52
C GLU A 62 0.07 -11.80 -6.29
N GLU A 63 1.05 -11.77 -5.40
CA GLU A 63 1.06 -10.97 -4.18
C GLU A 63 1.17 -9.48 -4.49
N THR A 64 2.02 -9.10 -5.46
CA THR A 64 2.09 -7.75 -5.99
C THR A 64 0.73 -7.32 -6.53
N THR A 65 0.05 -8.20 -7.28
CA THR A 65 -1.29 -7.91 -7.83
C THR A 65 -2.33 -7.73 -6.72
N ALA A 66 -2.31 -8.57 -5.68
CA ALA A 66 -3.19 -8.45 -4.52
C ALA A 66 -2.95 -7.15 -3.73
N CYS A 67 -1.68 -6.79 -3.50
CA CYS A 67 -1.30 -5.53 -2.87
C CYS A 67 -1.78 -4.33 -3.68
N VAL A 68 -1.51 -4.29 -4.99
CA VAL A 68 -1.96 -3.20 -5.87
C VAL A 68 -3.48 -3.09 -5.89
N SER A 69 -4.19 -4.22 -5.89
CA SER A 69 -5.67 -4.25 -5.84
C SER A 69 -6.21 -3.62 -4.54
N THR A 70 -5.52 -3.83 -3.44
CA THR A 70 -5.84 -3.23 -2.14
C THR A 70 -5.66 -1.71 -2.17
N PHE A 71 -4.54 -1.21 -2.70
CA PHE A 71 -4.32 0.24 -2.88
C PHE A 71 -5.33 0.87 -3.84
N LEU A 72 -5.72 0.16 -4.90
CA LEU A 72 -6.75 0.60 -5.83
C LEU A 72 -8.12 0.75 -5.14
N ALA A 73 -8.50 -0.24 -4.33
CA ALA A 73 -9.73 -0.18 -3.55
C ALA A 73 -9.72 1.03 -2.60
N TYR A 74 -8.58 1.28 -1.94
CA TYR A 74 -8.41 2.48 -1.11
C TYR A 74 -8.58 3.78 -1.90
N PHE A 75 -7.94 3.91 -3.07
CA PHE A 75 -8.12 5.11 -3.89
C PHE A 75 -9.57 5.26 -4.38
N GLN A 76 -10.26 4.16 -4.67
CA GLN A 76 -11.66 4.21 -5.09
C GLN A 76 -12.58 4.74 -3.98
N THR A 77 -12.32 4.39 -2.72
CA THR A 77 -13.14 4.81 -1.58
C THR A 77 -12.76 6.18 -1.03
N MET A 78 -11.46 6.41 -0.80
CA MET A 78 -10.94 7.58 -0.09
C MET A 78 -10.49 8.70 -1.02
N GLN A 79 -10.15 8.39 -2.28
CA GLN A 79 -9.67 9.37 -3.27
C GLN A 79 -10.41 9.25 -4.62
N PRO A 80 -11.76 9.31 -4.65
CA PRO A 80 -12.57 8.88 -5.79
C PRO A 80 -12.31 9.65 -7.10
N ASN A 81 -11.79 10.88 -7.00
CA ASN A 81 -11.48 11.71 -8.17
C ASN A 81 -10.07 11.49 -8.72
N PHE A 82 -9.19 10.83 -7.97
CA PHE A 82 -7.79 10.66 -8.34
C PHE A 82 -7.65 9.95 -9.67
N TRP A 83 -8.36 8.83 -9.85
CA TRP A 83 -8.35 8.08 -11.11
C TRP A 83 -8.84 8.91 -12.30
N ASN A 84 -9.85 9.76 -12.11
CA ASN A 84 -10.36 10.64 -13.17
C ASN A 84 -9.32 11.64 -13.65
N VAL A 85 -8.44 12.11 -12.75
CA VAL A 85 -7.32 12.98 -13.13
C VAL A 85 -6.23 12.18 -13.84
N LEU A 86 -5.86 11.02 -13.32
CA LEU A 86 -4.84 10.18 -13.94
C LEU A 86 -5.21 9.79 -15.38
N ARG A 87 -6.49 9.49 -15.66
CA ARG A 87 -6.98 9.18 -17.01
C ARG A 87 -6.77 10.29 -18.03
N LYS A 88 -6.58 11.54 -17.60
CA LYS A 88 -6.26 12.68 -18.49
C LYS A 88 -4.79 12.76 -18.85
N THR A 89 -3.93 12.01 -18.16
CA THR A 89 -2.51 11.92 -18.47
C THR A 89 -2.26 10.96 -19.64
N LYS A 90 -1.08 11.02 -20.27
CA LYS A 90 -0.69 10.08 -21.33
C LYS A 90 -0.42 8.66 -20.81
N ARG A 91 -0.21 8.47 -19.50
CA ARG A 91 0.22 7.20 -18.89
C ARG A 91 -0.40 6.99 -17.50
N PRO A 92 -1.73 6.84 -17.38
CA PRO A 92 -2.44 6.76 -16.09
C PRO A 92 -1.90 5.68 -15.16
N MET A 93 -1.64 4.48 -15.68
CA MET A 93 -1.11 3.36 -14.90
C MET A 93 0.28 3.64 -14.33
N ALA A 94 1.15 4.33 -15.08
CA ALA A 94 2.49 4.67 -14.61
C ALA A 94 2.44 5.66 -13.44
N TYR A 95 1.57 6.66 -13.51
CA TYR A 95 1.35 7.60 -12.40
C TYR A 95 0.79 6.90 -11.17
N LEU A 96 -0.18 5.99 -11.35
CA LEU A 96 -0.74 5.22 -10.24
C LEU A 96 0.34 4.39 -9.54
N THR A 97 1.12 3.61 -10.29
CA THR A 97 2.20 2.79 -9.73
C THR A 97 3.27 3.65 -9.05
N ALA A 98 3.64 4.78 -9.64
CA ALA A 98 4.58 5.72 -9.03
C ALA A 98 4.05 6.31 -7.71
N THR A 99 2.74 6.59 -7.65
CA THR A 99 2.08 7.08 -6.43
C THR A 99 2.15 6.06 -5.31
N ILE A 100 1.84 4.79 -5.58
CA ILE A 100 1.91 3.71 -4.59
C ILE A 100 3.35 3.53 -4.08
N LYS A 101 4.34 3.58 -4.99
CA LYS A 101 5.75 3.45 -4.62
C LYS A 101 6.23 4.62 -3.75
N ALA A 102 5.93 5.86 -4.17
CA ALA A 102 6.28 7.04 -3.39
C ALA A 102 5.61 7.02 -2.01
N TRP A 103 4.34 6.62 -1.95
CA TRP A 103 3.62 6.50 -0.68
C TRP A 103 4.26 5.46 0.25
N ALA A 104 4.64 4.29 -0.27
CA ALA A 104 5.35 3.27 0.49
C ALA A 104 6.71 3.76 1.00
N GLU A 105 7.51 4.39 0.14
CA GLU A 105 8.84 4.91 0.46
C GLU A 105 8.79 5.99 1.54
N GLU A 106 7.91 6.98 1.39
CA GLU A 106 7.72 8.06 2.38
C GLU A 106 7.13 7.55 3.71
N SER A 107 6.40 6.43 3.67
CA SER A 107 5.94 5.74 4.89
C SER A 107 7.03 4.90 5.56
N GLY A 108 8.22 4.80 4.97
CA GLY A 108 9.33 3.99 5.47
C GLY A 108 9.20 2.48 5.21
N LEU A 109 8.35 2.09 4.26
CA LEU A 109 8.30 0.72 3.75
C LEU A 109 9.28 0.55 2.59
N ASP A 110 9.84 -0.65 2.39
CA ASP A 110 10.75 -0.89 1.26
C ASP A 110 9.95 -0.89 -0.06
N PRO A 111 10.14 0.11 -0.95
CA PRO A 111 9.42 0.16 -2.22
C PRO A 111 9.83 -0.98 -3.18
N LYS A 112 10.95 -1.67 -2.91
CA LYS A 112 11.40 -2.84 -3.69
C LYS A 112 10.52 -4.07 -3.49
N ALA A 113 9.74 -4.13 -2.42
CA ALA A 113 8.75 -5.19 -2.23
C ALA A 113 7.74 -5.21 -3.40
N PHE A 114 7.47 -4.06 -4.02
CA PHE A 114 6.57 -3.90 -5.16
C PHE A 114 7.26 -4.04 -6.54
N THR A 115 8.54 -4.39 -6.58
CA THR A 115 9.27 -4.63 -7.83
C THR A 115 9.48 -6.13 -8.02
N SER A 116 8.49 -6.83 -8.57
CA SER A 116 8.73 -8.17 -9.10
C SER A 116 9.63 -8.05 -10.34
N PRO A 117 10.70 -8.85 -10.47
CA PRO A 117 11.47 -8.91 -11.71
C PRO A 117 10.59 -9.55 -12.78
N THR A 118 10.09 -8.75 -13.72
CA THR A 118 9.44 -9.27 -14.92
C THR A 118 10.46 -10.15 -15.66
N SER A 119 10.37 -11.47 -15.48
CA SER A 119 11.15 -12.43 -16.25
C SER A 119 10.60 -12.49 -17.67
N GLY A 120 10.96 -11.49 -18.48
CA GLY A 120 10.72 -11.49 -19.90
C GLY A 120 11.78 -12.33 -20.61
N THR A 121 11.45 -13.59 -20.93
CA THR A 121 12.06 -14.27 -22.08
C THR A 121 11.00 -15.04 -22.85
N THR A 122 10.31 -14.36 -23.77
CA THR A 122 9.71 -15.03 -24.93
C THR A 122 10.85 -15.54 -25.80
N ILE A 123 11.20 -16.83 -25.68
CA ILE A 123 12.00 -17.49 -26.70
C ILE A 123 11.04 -17.84 -27.84
N ALA A 124 10.99 -17.00 -28.87
CA ALA A 124 10.50 -17.43 -30.17
C ALA A 124 11.50 -18.46 -30.71
N ARG A 125 11.05 -19.72 -30.90
CA ARG A 125 11.78 -20.69 -31.72
C ARG A 125 11.19 -20.65 -33.12
N HIS A 126 12.03 -20.27 -34.07
CA HIS A 126 11.90 -20.54 -35.50
C HIS A 126 12.04 -22.04 -35.77
#